data_AF-A0A067D903-F1
#
_entry.id   AF-A0A067D903-F1
#
_cell.length_a   1.000
_cell.length_b   1.000
_cell.length_c   1.000
_cell.angle_alpha   90.00
_cell.angle_beta   90.00
_cell.angle_gamma   90.00
#
_symmetry.space_group_name_H-M   'P 1'
#
loop_
_entity.id
_entity.type
_entity.pdbx_description
1 polymer ?
#
loop_
_entity_poly.entity_id
_entity_poly.type
_entity_poly.pdbx_seq_one_letter_code
_entity_poly.pdbx_strand_id
1 'polypeptide(L)' 'MSLYQSHPWVLAVLPNGEALGVLADTTRRCEIDLRKESTIQFIAPSSYPVITFGPFTSPTAVLVSLSHAVGNLLDQAFSS' A
#
# COMPACT_ATOMS: atom_id res chain seq x y z
N MET A 1 2.32 21.21 0.65
CA MET A 1 1.01 20.97 -0.02
C MET A 1 1.02 19.55 -0.56
N SER A 2 -0.01 18.75 -0.25
CA SER A 2 -0.22 17.46 -0.92
C SER A 2 -1.07 17.72 -2.16
N LEU A 3 -0.55 17.40 -3.34
CA LEU A 3 -1.28 17.54 -4.60
C LEU A 3 -2.27 16.38 -4.73
N TYR A 4 -3.55 16.73 -4.90
CA TYR A 4 -4.69 15.91 -5.31
C TYR A 4 -4.59 14.40 -4.97
N GLN A 5 -5.22 14.01 -3.86
CA GLN A 5 -5.42 12.64 -3.36
C GLN A 5 -4.20 11.96 -2.70
N SER A 6 -4.37 11.57 -1.43
CA SER A 6 -3.44 10.73 -0.71
C SER A 6 -3.78 9.26 -0.91
N HIS A 7 -2.85 8.49 -1.47
CA HIS A 7 -2.87 7.03 -1.42
C HIS A 7 -1.81 6.61 -0.39
N PRO A 8 -2.19 6.35 0.88
CA PRO A 8 -1.25 6.07 1.96
C PRO A 8 -0.70 4.62 1.85
N TRP A 9 0.00 4.34 0.76
CA TRP A 9 0.51 3.04 0.35
C TRP A 9 2.03 3.09 0.13
N VAL A 10 2.73 2.05 0.55
CA VAL A 10 4.16 1.84 0.29
C VAL A 10 4.39 0.45 -0.27
N LEU A 11 5.19 0.34 -1.33
CA LEU A 11 5.75 -0.91 -1.84
C LEU A 11 7.24 -0.96 -1.47
N ALA A 12 7.67 -2.00 -0.77
CA ALA A 12 9.06 -2.23 -0.41
C ALA A 12 9.61 -3.46 -1.16
N VAL A 13 10.81 -3.31 -1.73
CA VAL A 13 11.56 -4.40 -2.38
C VAL A 13 12.75 -4.73 -1.50
N LEU A 14 12.89 -6.01 -1.16
CA LEU A 14 13.93 -6.53 -0.29
C LEU A 14 15.20 -6.82 -1.09
N PRO A 15 16.38 -6.91 -0.44
CA PRO A 15 17.64 -7.20 -1.13
C PRO A 15 17.67 -8.52 -1.90
N ASN A 16 16.83 -9.48 -1.52
CA ASN A 16 16.69 -10.78 -2.17
C ASN A 16 15.69 -10.79 -3.34
N GLY A 17 15.08 -9.64 -3.68
CA GLY A 17 14.08 -9.52 -4.74
C GLY A 17 12.64 -9.83 -4.31
N GLU A 18 12.42 -10.29 -3.07
CA GLU A 18 11.08 -10.35 -2.49
C GLU A 18 10.51 -8.94 -2.31
N ALA A 19 9.19 -8.83 -2.23
CA ALA A 19 8.52 -7.56 -2.06
C ALA A 19 7.33 -7.68 -1.11
N LEU A 20 7.05 -6.60 -0.41
CA LEU A 20 5.85 -6.46 0.41
C LEU A 20 5.23 -5.08 0.24
N GLY A 21 3.93 -5.01 0.45
CA GLY A 21 3.18 -3.79 0.39
C GLY A 21 2.49 -3.47 1.70
N VAL A 22 2.37 -2.19 2.03
CA VAL A 22 1.71 -1.73 3.26
C VAL A 22 0.75 -0.58 2.94
N LEU A 23 -0.52 -0.77 3.29
CA LEU A 23 -1.60 0.21 3.15
C LEU A 23 -2.07 0.65 4.53
N ALA A 24 -2.02 1.94 4.82
CA ALA A 24 -2.76 2.50 5.94
C ALA A 24 -4.19 2.83 5.49
N ASP A 25 -5.18 2.03 5.91
CA ASP A 25 -6.57 2.20 5.46
C ASP A 25 -7.24 3.37 6.20
N THR A 26 -7.00 4.57 5.69
CA THR A 26 -7.55 5.80 6.27
C THR A 26 -7.82 6.85 5.21
N THR A 27 -8.94 7.56 5.40
CA THR A 27 -9.30 8.74 4.60
C THR A 27 -8.84 10.04 5.27
N ARG A 28 -8.28 9.97 6.49
CA ARG A 28 -7.76 11.13 7.24
C ARG A 28 -6.32 11.42 6.82
N ARG A 29 -5.85 12.64 7.14
CA ARG A 29 -4.45 13.03 6.90
C ARG A 29 -3.51 12.05 7.58
N CYS A 30 -2.67 11.41 6.79
CA CYS A 30 -1.62 10.49 7.21
C CYS A 30 -0.31 10.92 6.53
N GLU A 31 0.77 10.99 7.29
CA GLU A 31 2.12 11.23 6.79
C GLU A 31 2.90 9.91 6.77
N ILE A 32 3.69 9.71 5.72
CA ILE A 32 4.57 8.55 5.58
C ILE A 32 6.00 9.04 5.75
N ASP A 33 6.64 8.63 6.84
CA ASP A 33 8.05 8.90 7.11
C ASP A 33 8.90 7.66 6.80
N LEU A 34 9.83 7.83 5.85
CA LEU A 34 10.75 6.80 5.37
C LEU A 34 12.21 7.15 5.65
N ARG A 35 12.49 8.17 6.48
CA ARG A 35 13.85 8.67 6.73
C ARG A 35 14.73 7.67 7.48
N LYS A 36 14.12 6.80 8.28
CA LYS A 36 14.81 5.73 8.98
C LYS A 36 14.91 4.51 8.06
N GLU A 37 16.13 4.00 7.89
CA GLU A 37 16.40 2.83 7.07
C GLU A 37 15.51 1.64 7.46
N SER A 38 15.00 0.95 6.44
CA SER A 38 14.13 -0.23 6.57
C SER A 38 12.91 -0.04 7.49
N THR A 39 12.44 1.20 7.66
CA THR A 39 11.29 1.52 8.50
C THR A 39 10.25 2.28 7.69
N ILE A 40 9.00 1.80 7.74
CA ILE A 40 7.84 2.52 7.24
C ILE A 40 7.09 3.04 8.46
N GLN A 41 7.02 4.36 8.63
CA GLN A 41 6.28 4.97 9.73
C GLN A 41 5.09 5.77 9.19
N PHE A 42 3.88 5.33 9.53
CA PHE A 42 2.66 6.09 9.29
C PHE A 42 2.33 6.95 10.52
N ILE A 43 2.10 8.24 10.31
CA ILE A 43 1.81 9.22 11.36
C ILE A 43 0.45 9.84 11.07
N ALA A 44 -0.52 9.59 11.96
CA ALA A 44 -1.86 10.19 11.84
C ALA A 44 -2.47 10.45 13.23
N PRO A 45 -3.43 11.39 13.35
CA PRO A 45 -4.04 11.78 14.61
C PRO A 45 -5.08 10.78 15.15
N SER A 46 -5.45 9.76 14.38
CA SER A 46 -6.45 8.76 14.76
C SER A 46 -5.94 7.36 14.44
N SER A 47 -6.44 6.35 15.12
CA SER A 47 -6.15 4.95 14.80
C SER A 47 -6.78 4.55 13.45
N TYR A 48 -6.10 3.66 12.74
CA TYR A 48 -6.53 3.10 11.46
C TYR A 48 -5.96 1.67 11.30
N PRO A 49 -6.58 0.81 10.49
CA PRO A 49 -5.99 -0.47 10.12
C PRO A 49 -4.74 -0.29 9.26
N VAL A 50 -3.76 -1.17 9.49
CA VAL A 50 -2.60 -1.34 8.61
C VAL A 50 -2.71 -2.70 7.94
N ILE A 51 -2.83 -2.71 6.62
CA ILE A 51 -2.98 -3.92 5.81
C ILE A 51 -1.63 -4.20 5.15
N THR A 52 -1.17 -5.45 5.27
CA THR A 52 0.09 -5.90 4.68
C THR A 52 -0.16 -6.91 3.58
N PHE A 53 0.67 -6.85 2.53
CA PHE A 53 0.58 -7.70 1.34
C PHE A 53 1.93 -8.36 1.14
N GLY A 54 1.98 -9.68 1.27
CA GLY A 54 3.22 -10.46 1.16
C GLY A 54 3.86 -10.81 2.51
N PRO A 55 5.17 -11.09 2.55
CA PRO A 55 6.11 -10.98 1.43
C PRO A 55 5.76 -11.92 0.26
N PHE A 56 6.02 -11.45 -0.96
CA PHE A 56 5.90 -12.21 -2.19
C PHE A 56 7.24 -12.25 -2.92
N THR A 57 7.40 -13.22 -3.82
CA THR A 57 8.63 -13.39 -4.61
C THR A 57 8.82 -12.36 -5.73
N SER A 58 7.83 -11.48 -5.96
CA SER A 58 7.94 -10.41 -6.95
C SER A 58 7.11 -9.17 -6.58
N PRO A 59 7.57 -7.96 -6.95
CA PRO A 59 6.78 -6.72 -6.80
C PRO A 59 5.43 -6.78 -7.52
N THR A 60 5.37 -7.45 -8.67
CA THR A 60 4.13 -7.62 -9.45
C THR A 60 3.06 -8.37 -8.66
N ALA A 61 3.43 -9.42 -7.92
CA ALA A 61 2.50 -10.16 -7.08
C ALA A 61 1.89 -9.29 -5.96
N VAL A 62 2.67 -8.33 -5.42
CA VAL A 62 2.15 -7.34 -4.46
C VAL A 62 1.06 -6.48 -5.11
N LEU A 63 1.30 -5.99 -6.33
CA LEU A 63 0.33 -5.14 -7.04
C LEU A 63 -0.94 -5.90 -7.43
N VAL A 64 -0.83 -7.18 -7.81
CA VAL A 64 -1.99 -8.05 -8.04
C VAL A 64 -2.79 -8.24 -6.75
N SER A 65 -2.11 -8.47 -5.62
CA SER A 65 -2.81 -8.61 -4.34
C SER A 65 -3.48 -7.30 -3.89
N LEU A 66 -2.84 -6.15 -4.15
CA LEU A 66 -3.42 -4.84 -3.88
C LEU A 66 -4.67 -4.60 -4.75
N SER A 67 -4.60 -4.90 -6.05
CA SER A 67 -5.73 -4.65 -6.98
C SER A 67 -6.99 -5.43 -6.58
N HIS A 68 -6.84 -6.65 -6.07
CA HIS A 68 -7.98 -7.39 -5.51
C HIS A 68 -8.57 -6.72 -4.26
N ALA A 69 -7.75 -6.08 -3.43
CA ALA A 69 -8.19 -5.45 -2.19
C ALA A 69 -8.86 -4.07 -2.40
N VAL A 70 -8.39 -3.29 -3.37
CA VAL A 70 -8.92 -1.93 -3.66
C VAL A 70 -9.95 -1.91 -4.80
N GLY A 71 -10.21 -3.07 -5.41
CA GLY A 71 -11.00 -3.21 -6.62
C GLY A 71 -10.16 -3.03 -7.88
N ASN A 72 -10.44 -3.85 -8.90
CA ASN A 72 -9.82 -3.73 -10.21
C ASN A 72 -10.89 -3.35 -11.26
N LEU A 73 -10.45 -2.69 -12.35
CA LEU A 73 -11.35 -2.27 -13.44
C LEU A 73 -11.85 -3.45 -14.29
N LEU A 74 -11.16 -4.60 -14.26
CA LEU A 74 -11.43 -5.72 -15.16
C LEU A 74 -12.54 -6.66 -14.63
N ASP A 75 -12.66 -6.84 -13.32
CA ASP A 75 -13.72 -7.65 -12.70
C ASP A 75 -15.10 -6.98 -12.81
N GLN A 76 -15.16 -5.65 -12.92
CA GLN A 76 -16.42 -4.92 -13.12
C GLN A 76 -16.91 -4.92 -14.58
N ALA A 77 -16.03 -5.16 -15.56
CA ALA A 77 -16.38 -5.11 -16.98
C ALA A 77 -17.09 -6.38 -17.50
N PHE A 78 -17.01 -7.50 -16.77
CA PHE A 78 -17.61 -8.80 -17.15
C PHE A 78 -18.82 -9.19 -16.28
N SER A 79 -19.35 -8.27 -15.47
CA SER A 79 -20.56 -8.46 -14.67
C SER A 79 -21.82 -7.81 -15.27
N SER A 80 -21.81 -7.46 -16.56
CA SER A 80 -22.97 -6.88 -17.29
C SER A 80 -23.45 -7.78 -18.41
#